data_AF-A0A965UYT3-F1
#
_entry.id   AF-A0A965UYT3-F1
#
_cell.length_a   1.000
_cell.length_b   1.000
_cell.length_c   1.000
_cell.angle_alpha   90.00
_cell.angle_beta   90.00
_cell.angle_gamma   90.00
#
_symmetry.space_group_name_H-M   'P 1'
#
loop_
_entity.id
_entity.type
_entity.pdbx_description
1 polymer ?
#
loop_
_entity_poly.entity_id
_entity_poly.type
_entity_poly.pdbx_seq_one_letter_code
_entity_poly.pdbx_strand_id
1 'polypeptide(L)' 'MAKKSVWAHKVCALVRSGNTDAALAQMRVAPDPQDLKRLRVLLQQSSLLSRHPALALALDDHLALLSSPRLHRAP' A
#
# COMPACT_ATOMS: atom_id res chain seq x y z
N MET A 1 3.67 -17.26 -15.37
CA MET A 1 3.50 -15.82 -15.67
C MET A 1 3.19 -15.09 -14.37
N ALA A 2 4.03 -14.13 -13.98
CA ALA A 2 3.79 -13.34 -12.77
C ALA A 2 2.45 -12.60 -12.94
N LYS A 3 1.44 -13.02 -12.18
CA LYS A 3 0.12 -12.39 -12.14
C LYS A 3 0.38 -10.94 -11.70
N LYS A 4 0.41 -10.00 -12.65
CA LYS A 4 0.52 -8.57 -12.35
C LYS A 4 -0.51 -8.31 -11.27
N SER A 5 -0.11 -7.76 -10.13
CA SER A 5 -1.04 -7.50 -9.05
C SER A 5 -2.07 -6.48 -9.55
N VAL A 6 -3.23 -6.99 -9.94
CA VAL A 6 -4.35 -6.20 -10.47
C VAL A 6 -4.77 -5.19 -9.42
N TRP A 7 -4.70 -5.57 -8.15
CA TRP A 7 -4.98 -4.71 -7.02
C TRP A 7 -4.01 -3.53 -6.95
N ALA A 8 -2.69 -3.77 -6.97
CA ALA A 8 -1.70 -2.69 -6.82
C ALA A 8 -1.79 -1.65 -7.94
N HIS A 9 -2.08 -2.09 -9.17
CA HIS A 9 -2.28 -1.18 -10.30
C HIS A 9 -3.57 -0.36 -10.16
N LYS A 10 -4.67 -0.96 -9.68
CA LYS A 10 -5.93 -0.25 -9.42
C LYS A 10 -5.75 0.81 -8.34
N VAL A 11 -5.09 0.49 -7.23
CA VAL A 11 -4.85 1.45 -6.15
C VAL A 11 -3.90 2.56 -6.60
N CYS A 12 -2.86 2.23 -7.37
CA CYS A 12 -1.99 3.24 -7.98
C CYS A 12 -2.79 4.19 -8.90
N ALA A 13 -3.73 3.67 -9.69
CA ALA A 13 -4.61 4.49 -10.52
C ALA A 13 -5.50 5.43 -9.70
N LEU A 14 -6.03 4.99 -8.55
CA LEU A 14 -6.81 5.84 -7.62
C LEU A 14 -5.95 6.99 -7.07
N VAL A 15 -4.69 6.72 -6.71
CA VAL A 15 -3.77 7.78 -6.27
C VAL A 15 -3.49 8.75 -7.41
N ARG A 16 -3.26 8.26 -8.64
CA ARG A 16 -3.04 9.11 -9.82
C ARG A 16 -4.25 9.97 -10.18
N SER A 17 -5.47 9.49 -9.94
CA SER A 17 -6.69 10.27 -10.16
C SER A 17 -6.97 11.28 -9.04
N GLY A 18 -6.11 11.38 -8.03
CA GLY A 18 -6.29 12.29 -6.88
C GLY A 18 -7.24 11.76 -5.80
N ASN A 19 -7.74 10.53 -5.93
CA ASN A 19 -8.62 9.92 -4.93
C ASN A 19 -7.80 9.20 -3.85
N THR A 20 -7.09 9.99 -3.05
CA THR A 20 -6.22 9.49 -1.97
C THR A 20 -7.01 8.76 -0.89
N ASP A 21 -8.22 9.21 -0.56
CA ASP A 21 -9.08 8.57 0.45
C ASP A 21 -9.46 7.13 0.07
N ALA A 22 -9.93 6.92 -1.16
CA ALA A 22 -10.21 5.58 -1.66
C ALA A 22 -8.96 4.69 -1.67
N ALA A 23 -7.80 5.25 -2.01
CA ALA A 23 -6.55 4.51 -1.98
C ALA A 23 -6.16 4.06 -0.57
N LEU A 24 -6.31 4.95 0.44
CA LEU A 24 -6.11 4.63 1.85
C LEU A 24 -7.09 3.55 2.33
N ALA A 25 -8.36 3.65 1.96
CA ALA A 25 -9.35 2.64 2.29
C ALA A 25 -8.99 1.26 1.71
N GLN A 26 -8.52 1.22 0.45
CA GLN A 26 -8.09 -0.02 -0.18
C GLN A 26 -6.87 -0.64 0.52
N MET A 27 -5.89 0.15 0.97
CA MET A 27 -4.72 -0.35 1.71
C MET A 27 -5.10 -1.14 2.98
N ARG A 28 -6.19 -0.76 3.64
CA ARG A 28 -6.70 -1.46 4.84
C ARG A 28 -7.30 -2.83 4.53
N VAL A 29 -7.80 -3.04 3.31
CA VAL A 29 -8.39 -4.30 2.84
C VAL A 29 -7.49 -5.01 1.84
N ALA A 30 -6.18 -4.73 1.89
CA ALA A 30 -5.22 -5.36 1.01
C ALA A 30 -5.29 -6.89 1.12
N PRO A 31 -5.43 -7.61 0.00
CA PRO A 31 -5.65 -9.05 0.03
C PRO A 31 -4.37 -9.83 0.39
N ASP A 32 -3.19 -9.30 0.04
CA ASP A 32 -1.90 -9.93 0.27
C ASP A 32 -0.81 -8.91 0.66
N PRO A 33 0.10 -9.23 1.60
CA PRO A 33 1.22 -8.35 1.97
C PRO A 33 2.16 -8.01 0.79
N GLN A 34 2.34 -8.90 -0.18
CA GLN A 34 3.11 -8.61 -1.39
C GLN A 34 2.44 -7.56 -2.26
N ASP A 35 1.12 -7.42 -2.22
CA ASP A 35 0.41 -6.41 -3.00
C ASP A 35 0.70 -5.00 -2.49
N LEU A 36 0.84 -4.82 -1.17
CA LEU A 36 1.30 -3.56 -0.57
C LEU A 36 2.77 -3.27 -0.94
N LYS A 37 3.64 -4.27 -0.97
CA LYS A 37 5.03 -4.12 -1.44
C LYS A 37 5.10 -3.70 -2.91
N ARG A 38 4.27 -4.32 -3.77
CA ARG A 38 4.17 -3.95 -5.19
C ARG A 38 3.61 -2.54 -5.37
N LEU A 39 2.60 -2.16 -4.59
CA LEU A 39 2.03 -0.81 -4.59
C LEU A 39 3.10 0.23 -4.22
N ARG A 40 3.93 -0.02 -3.19
CA ARG A 40 5.06 0.85 -2.83
C ARG A 40 5.98 1.10 -4.01
N VAL A 41 6.39 0.04 -4.70
CA VAL A 41 7.27 0.14 -5.87
C VAL A 41 6.62 0.99 -6.98
N LEU A 42 5.34 0.74 -7.29
CA LEU A 42 4.62 1.50 -8.32
C LEU A 42 4.50 3.00 -7.98
N LEU A 43 4.24 3.32 -6.71
CA LEU A 43 4.11 4.70 -6.24
C LEU A 43 5.46 5.42 -6.19
N GLN A 44 6.54 4.70 -5.84
CA GLN A 44 7.91 5.22 -5.91
C GLN A 44 8.31 5.53 -7.35
N GLN A 45 8.06 4.61 -8.29
CA GLN A 45 8.31 4.80 -9.72
C GLN A 45 7.54 5.98 -10.31
N SER A 46 6.37 6.28 -9.75
CA SER A 46 5.51 7.38 -10.21
C SER A 46 5.76 8.70 -9.47
N SER A 47 6.72 8.74 -8.52
CA SER A 47 6.97 9.87 -7.61
C SER A 47 5.72 10.39 -6.88
N LEU A 48 4.72 9.50 -6.66
CA LEU A 48 3.45 9.85 -6.01
C LEU A 48 3.58 9.89 -4.49
N LEU A 49 4.51 9.12 -3.92
CA LEU A 49 4.77 9.16 -2.46
C LEU A 49 5.26 10.53 -2.00
N SER A 50 6.06 11.22 -2.80
CA SER A 50 6.55 12.57 -2.49
C SER A 50 5.43 13.62 -2.51
N ARG A 51 4.36 13.37 -3.27
CA ARG A 51 3.20 14.26 -3.38
C ARG A 51 2.15 13.99 -2.30
N HIS A 52 2.12 12.78 -1.76
CA HIS A 52 1.13 12.33 -0.78
C HIS A 52 1.82 11.72 0.45
N PRO A 53 2.37 12.53 1.37
CA PRO A 53 3.10 12.05 2.54
C PRO A 53 2.23 11.19 3.47
N ALA A 54 0.94 11.52 3.62
CA ALA A 54 -0.01 10.69 4.38
C ALA A 54 -0.15 9.27 3.81
N LEU A 55 -0.05 9.14 2.48
CA LEU A 55 -0.12 7.85 1.80
C LEU A 55 1.17 7.04 1.99
N ALA A 56 2.32 7.70 2.05
CA ALA A 56 3.59 7.05 2.39
C ALA A 56 3.57 6.51 3.83
N LEU A 57 3.12 7.32 4.80
CA LEU A 57 2.99 6.90 6.20
C LEU A 57 2.05 5.71 6.36
N ALA A 58 0.85 5.78 5.75
CA ALA A 58 -0.12 4.68 5.82
C ALA A 58 0.46 3.38 5.24
N LEU A 59 1.21 3.47 4.14
CA LEU A 59 1.81 2.29 3.51
C LEU A 59 2.91 1.66 4.36
N ASP A 60 3.75 2.47 5.02
CA ASP A 60 4.76 1.99 5.96
C ASP A 60 4.10 1.37 7.21
N ASP A 61 3.07 1.99 7.78
CA ASP A 61 2.31 1.44 8.92
C ASP A 61 1.68 0.08 8.57
N HIS A 62 1.04 -0.03 7.39
CA HIS A 62 0.45 -1.28 6.94
C HIS A 62 1.50 -2.38 6.71
N LEU A 63 2.66 -2.04 6.13
CA LEU A 63 3.75 -2.99 5.95
C LEU A 63 4.38 -3.40 7.28
N ALA A 64 4.49 -2.49 8.25
CA ALA A 64 4.97 -2.79 9.59
C ALA A 64 4.03 -3.74 10.34
N LEU A 65 2.72 -3.47 10.31
CA LEU A 65 1.70 -4.34 10.91
C LEU A 65 1.72 -5.76 10.35
N LEU A 66 1.96 -5.91 9.04
CA LEU A 66 2.02 -7.22 8.38
C LEU A 66 3.37 -7.91 8.53
N SER A 67 4.45 -7.15 8.76
CA SER A 67 5.81 -7.68 8.96
C SER A 67 6.11 -8.00 10.42
N SER A 68 5.37 -7.42 11.38
CA SER A 68 5.47 -7.83 12.78
C SER A 68 5.05 -9.31 12.91
N PRO A 69 5.93 -10.20 13.39
CA PRO A 69 5.48 -11.47 13.94
C PRO A 69 4.45 -11.12 15.02
N ARG A 70 3.32 -11.82 15.08
CA ARG A 70 2.30 -11.63 16.13
C ARG A 70 2.80 -12.06 17.52
N LEU A 71 4.03 -11.71 17.91
CA LEU A 71 4.74 -12.25 19.07
C LEU A 71 4.84 -11.32 20.28
N HIS A 72 4.33 -10.08 20.24
CA HIS A 72 4.49 -9.16 21.37
C HIS A 72 3.18 -8.50 21.84
N ARG A 73 2.12 -9.28 22.01
CA ARG A 73 1.00 -8.89 22.88
C ARG A 73 0.50 -10.09 23.67
N ALA A 74 1.37 -10.67 24.50
CA ALA A 74 0.95 -11.44 25.68
C ALA A 74 0.94 -10.44 26.87
N PRO A 75 -0.08 -10.51 27.74
CA PRO A 75 -0.37 -9.49 28.77
C PRO A 75 0.75 -9.30 29.80
#